data_AF-A0AAD9TLL6-F1
#
_entry.id   AF-A0AAD9TLL6-F1
#
_cell.length_a   1.000
_cell.length_b   1.000
_cell.length_c   1.000
_cell.angle_alpha   90.00
_cell.angle_beta   90.00
_cell.angle_gamma   90.00
#
_symmetry.space_group_name_H-M   'P 1'
#
loop_
_entity.id
_entity.type
_entity.pdbx_description
1 polymer ?
#
loop_
_entity_poly.entity_id
_entity_poly.type
_entity_poly.pdbx_seq_one_letter_code
_entity_poly.pdbx_strand_id
1 'polypeptide(L)' 'MSIKKEDTYDADYMNKMKNIVDDLALIGHPLSDTEITGHILNGLVDEFKELTAAVR' A
#
# COMPACT_ATOMS: atom_id res chain seq x y z
N MET A 1 16.00 16.89 -18.04
CA MET A 1 15.27 16.94 -16.77
C MET A 1 14.83 15.52 -16.45
N SER A 2 15.67 14.80 -15.71
CA SER A 2 15.45 13.38 -15.42
C SER A 2 14.65 13.29 -14.14
N ILE A 3 13.32 13.40 -14.25
CA ILE A 3 12.44 13.00 -13.16
C ILE A 3 12.60 11.48 -13.08
N LYS A 4 13.33 11.03 -12.06
CA LYS A 4 13.52 9.61 -11.78
C LYS A 4 12.14 9.00 -11.64
N LYS A 5 11.81 8.04 -12.51
CA LYS A 5 10.55 7.28 -12.49
C LYS A 5 10.37 6.42 -11.23
N GLU A 6 11.34 6.47 -10.31
CA GLU A 6 11.36 5.74 -9.04
C GLU A 6 10.56 6.45 -7.93
N ASP A 7 10.31 7.76 -8.01
CA ASP A 7 9.55 8.51 -6.99
C ASP A 7 8.02 8.38 -7.16
N THR A 8 7.56 7.87 -8.29
CA THR A 8 6.17 7.45 -8.53
C THR A 8 5.97 6.00 -8.11
N TYR A 9 6.58 5.55 -7.01
CA TYR A 9 6.05 4.37 -6.33
C TYR A 9 4.73 4.80 -5.69
N ASP A 10 3.70 4.57 -6.49
CA ASP A 10 2.62 5.49 -6.83
C ASP A 10 1.85 6.06 -5.64
N ALA A 11 1.83 7.39 -5.51
CA ALA A 11 0.83 8.08 -4.70
C ALA A 11 -0.60 7.63 -5.07
N ASP A 12 -0.83 7.24 -6.34
CA ASP A 12 -2.08 6.66 -6.80
C ASP A 12 -2.38 5.29 -6.19
N TYR A 13 -1.36 4.43 -6.00
CA TYR A 13 -1.53 3.15 -5.31
C TYR A 13 -1.88 3.37 -3.85
N MET A 14 -1.17 4.25 -3.15
CA MET A 14 -1.46 4.59 -1.75
C MET A 14 -2.84 5.24 -1.59
N ASN A 15 -3.23 6.14 -2.49
CA ASN A 15 -4.57 6.74 -2.51
C ASN A 15 -5.66 5.68 -2.77
N LYS A 16 -5.43 4.73 -3.67
CA LYS A 16 -6.36 3.63 -3.93
C LYS A 16 -6.54 2.75 -2.70
N MET A 17 -5.45 2.40 -2.02
CA MET A 17 -5.49 1.61 -0.79
C MET A 17 -6.22 2.36 0.33
N LYS A 18 -5.96 3.66 0.48
CA LYS A 18 -6.69 4.52 1.42
C LYS A 18 -8.19 4.53 1.16
N ASN A 19 -8.62 4.68 -0.10
CA ASN A 19 -10.05 4.66 -0.45
C ASN A 19 -10.70 3.32 -0.08
N ILE A 20 -10.02 2.19 -0.33
CA ILE A 20 -10.53 0.86 0.03
C ILE A 20 -10.68 0.73 1.56
N VAL A 21 -9.71 1.21 2.34
CA VAL A 21 -9.77 1.20 3.80
C VAL A 21 -10.92 2.07 4.32
N ASP A 22 -11.07 3.28 3.77
CA ASP A 22 -12.12 4.22 4.15
C ASP A 22 -13.52 3.66 3.79
N ASP A 23 -13.68 3.02 2.63
CA ASP A 23 -14.92 2.34 2.21
C ASP A 23 -15.28 1.16 3.12
N LEU A 24 -14.28 0.33 3.48
CA LEU A 24 -14.46 -0.80 4.40
C LEU A 24 -14.86 -0.32 5.80
N ALA A 25 -14.25 0.76 6.29
CA ALA A 25 -14.64 1.39 7.54
C ALA A 25 -16.09 1.93 7.48
N LEU A 26 -16.48 2.53 6.35
CA LEU A 26 -17.83 3.09 6.14
C LEU A 26 -18.93 2.01 6.20
N ILE A 27 -18.65 0.79 5.72
CA ILE A 27 -19.60 -0.33 5.78
C ILE A 27 -19.53 -1.12 7.10
N GLY A 28 -18.80 -0.63 8.10
CA GLY A 28 -18.71 -1.25 9.43
C GLY A 28 -17.66 -2.36 9.56
N HIS A 29 -16.74 -2.45 8.60
CA HIS A 29 -15.65 -3.43 8.58
C HIS A 29 -14.28 -2.73 8.55
N PRO A 30 -13.92 -1.91 9.56
CA PRO A 30 -12.62 -1.26 9.59
C PRO A 30 -11.49 -2.29 9.65
N LEU A 31 -10.47 -2.11 8.83
CA LEU A 31 -9.24 -2.91 8.87
C LEU A 31 -8.30 -2.38 9.96
N SER A 32 -7.58 -3.27 10.63
CA SER A 32 -6.50 -2.88 11.54
C SER A 32 -5.25 -2.43 10.79
N ASP A 33 -4.41 -1.62 11.43
CA ASP A 33 -3.13 -1.15 10.84
C ASP A 33 -2.25 -2.31 10.36
N THR A 34 -2.27 -3.46 11.04
CA THR A 34 -1.54 -4.67 10.65
C THR A 34 -2.10 -5.30 9.38
N GLU A 35 -3.41 -5.33 9.21
CA GLU A 35 -4.06 -5.84 7.99
C GLU A 35 -3.82 -4.91 6.80
N ILE A 36 -3.88 -3.61 7.03
CA ILE A 36 -3.62 -2.58 6.01
C ILE A 36 -2.17 -2.66 5.54
N THR A 37 -1.21 -2.67 6.47
CA THR A 37 0.22 -2.76 6.15
C THR A 37 0.55 -4.08 5.46
N GLY A 38 0.00 -5.21 5.93
CA GLY A 38 0.15 -6.50 5.27
C GLY A 38 -0.41 -6.50 3.84
N HIS A 39 -1.55 -5.88 3.60
CA HIS A 39 -2.16 -5.81 2.27
C HIS A 39 -1.38 -4.89 1.32
N ILE A 40 -0.93 -3.73 1.82
CA ILE A 40 -0.08 -2.80 1.08
C ILE A 40 1.19 -3.52 0.65
N LEU A 41 1.90 -4.16 1.57
CA LEU A 41 3.15 -4.88 1.33
C LEU A 41 2.98 -6.07 0.39
N ASN A 42 1.91 -6.85 0.51
CA ASN A 42 1.63 -7.96 -0.39
C ASN A 42 1.26 -7.53 -1.82
N GLY A 43 0.67 -6.34 -1.98
CA GLY A 43 0.36 -5.77 -3.29
C GLY A 43 1.52 -5.00 -3.93
N LEU A 44 2.64 -4.84 -3.22
CA LEU A 44 3.86 -4.27 -3.79
C LEU A 44 4.49 -5.24 -4.79
N VAL A 45 4.87 -4.73 -5.96
CA VAL A 45 5.50 -5.51 -7.04
C VAL A 45 6.88 -6.01 -6.57
N ASP A 46 7.40 -7.07 -7.22
CA ASP A 46 8.64 -7.78 -6.88
C ASP A 46 9.86 -6.89 -6.56
N GLU A 47 9.92 -5.66 -7.08
CA GLU A 47 10.95 -4.66 -6.74
C GLU A 47 10.99 -4.28 -5.25
N PHE A 48 9.92 -4.50 -4.48
CA PHE A 48 9.81 -4.13 -3.06
C PHE A 48 9.64 -5.33 -2.15
N LYS A 49 9.90 -6.54 -2.68
CA LYS A 49 9.95 -7.77 -1.89
C LYS A 49 10.94 -7.68 -0.73
N GLU A 50 12.02 -6.92 -0.86
CA GLU A 50 12.98 -6.69 0.23
C GLU A 50 12.37 -5.93 1.42
N LEU A 51 11.50 -4.94 1.18
CA LEU A 51 10.77 -4.25 2.24
C LEU A 51 9.74 -5.17 2.90
N THR A 52 9.05 -5.98 2.08
CA THR A 52 8.07 -6.96 2.58
C THR A 52 8.74 -8.04 3.42
N ALA A 53 9.95 -8.47 3.04
CA ALA A 53 10.75 -9.43 3.80
C ALA A 53 11.31 -8.83 5.11
N ALA A 54 11.58 -7.53 5.15
CA ALA A 54 12.09 -6.84 6.34
C ALA A 54 11.03 -6.60 7.43
N VAL A 55 9.74 -6.59 7.07
CA VAL A 55 8.63 -6.39 8.01
C VAL A 55 8.08 -7.72 8.56
N ARG A 56 8.43 -8.86 7.95
CA ARG A 56 8.05 -10.21 8.39
C ARG A 56 8.97 -10.73 9.49
#